data_AF-A0A3L9G4G2-F1
#
_entry.id   AF-A0A3L9G4G2-F1
#
_cell.length_a   1.000
_cell.length_b   1.000
_cell.length_c   1.000
_cell.angle_alpha   90.00
_cell.angle_beta   90.00
_cell.angle_gamma   90.00
#
_symmetry.space_group_name_H-M   'P 1'
#
loop_
_entity.id
_entity.type
_entity.pdbx_description
1 polymer ?
#
loop_
_entity_poly.entity_id
_entity_poly.type
_entity_poly.pdbx_seq_one_letter_code
_entity_poly.pdbx_strand_id
1 'polypeptide(L)'
;GWGIQRQQYGEQKHWMLVTLAAMLGQIGTPGGGFGFSYHYSNGGNPTRVGGVLPEMSAAIAGQASEAADDGGMTAIPVARIVDALENPGGKYQHNGKEQTYPNIKMIWWAGGGNFTHHQDTNRLIKAWQKPEMIVVSECYWTAAAKHADIVLPITTSFERNDLTMTGDYSNQHIVPMKQAVAPQFEARNDFDV
;
A
#
# COMPACT_ATOMS: atom_id res chain seq x y z
N GLY A 1 -14.75 -4.21 -12.91
CA GLY A 1 -13.31 -4.18 -12.56
C GLY A 1 -12.91 -2.81 -12.04
N TRP A 2 -11.65 -2.63 -11.63
CA TRP A 2 -11.17 -1.37 -11.06
C TRP A 2 -10.52 -0.40 -12.06
N GLY A 3 -10.33 -0.78 -13.33
CA GLY A 3 -9.66 0.09 -14.31
C GLY A 3 -10.37 1.43 -14.54
N ILE A 4 -11.70 1.43 -14.65
CA ILE A 4 -12.47 2.60 -15.06
C ILE A 4 -12.50 3.76 -14.03
N GLN A 5 -12.09 3.54 -12.78
CA GLN A 5 -11.98 4.64 -11.80
C GLN A 5 -10.60 5.29 -11.77
N ARG A 6 -9.59 4.71 -12.43
CA ARG A 6 -8.22 5.25 -12.43
C ARG A 6 -8.03 6.25 -13.58
N GLN A 7 -8.88 7.28 -13.58
CA GLN A 7 -8.90 8.37 -14.55
C GLN A 7 -9.48 9.64 -13.91
N GLN A 8 -9.39 10.78 -14.59
CA GLN A 8 -10.02 12.01 -14.13
C GLN A 8 -11.55 11.80 -13.98
N TYR A 9 -12.12 12.28 -12.87
CA TYR A 9 -13.53 12.07 -12.51
C TYR A 9 -13.91 10.58 -12.38
N GLY A 10 -12.96 9.74 -11.95
CA GLY A 10 -13.14 8.29 -11.83
C GLY A 10 -14.25 7.88 -10.87
N GLU A 11 -14.54 8.71 -9.86
CA GLU A 11 -15.60 8.49 -8.87
C GLU A 11 -17.00 8.39 -9.50
N GLN A 12 -17.22 9.07 -10.63
CA GLN A 12 -18.52 9.12 -11.31
C GLN A 12 -18.90 7.76 -11.92
N LYS A 13 -17.91 6.93 -12.30
CA LYS A 13 -18.14 5.70 -13.07
C LYS A 13 -18.82 4.64 -12.22
N HIS A 14 -18.27 4.35 -11.05
CA HIS A 14 -18.86 3.39 -10.12
C HIS A 14 -20.12 3.95 -9.47
N TRP A 15 -20.19 5.27 -9.22
CA TRP A 15 -21.42 5.89 -8.71
C TRP A 15 -22.59 5.67 -9.69
N MET A 16 -22.42 6.01 -10.97
CA MET A 16 -23.47 5.82 -11.97
C MET A 16 -23.83 4.34 -12.18
N LEU A 17 -22.87 3.42 -12.05
CA LEU A 17 -23.12 1.99 -12.12
C LEU A 17 -24.09 1.53 -11.02
N VAL A 18 -23.86 1.96 -9.77
CA VAL A 18 -24.76 1.64 -8.66
C VAL A 18 -26.14 2.28 -8.87
N THR A 19 -26.19 3.53 -9.33
CA THR A 19 -27.45 4.21 -9.66
C THR A 19 -28.27 3.41 -10.67
N LEU A 20 -27.65 2.93 -11.76
CA LEU A 20 -28.32 2.12 -12.77
C LEU A 20 -28.80 0.78 -12.19
N ALA A 21 -27.98 0.09 -11.39
CA ALA A 21 -28.36 -1.16 -10.74
C ALA A 21 -29.57 -0.98 -9.80
N ALA A 22 -29.65 0.16 -9.11
CA ALA A 22 -30.80 0.51 -8.27
C ALA A 22 -32.07 0.73 -9.11
N MET A 23 -31.97 1.40 -10.27
CA MET A 23 -33.10 1.59 -11.20
C MET A 23 -33.64 0.26 -11.75
N LEU A 24 -32.78 -0.73 -11.94
CA LEU A 24 -33.17 -2.08 -12.40
C LEU A 24 -33.88 -2.90 -11.32
N GLY A 25 -33.77 -2.52 -10.03
CA GLY A 25 -34.55 -3.11 -8.94
C GLY A 25 -34.17 -4.53 -8.52
N GLN A 26 -33.01 -5.04 -8.92
CA GLN A 26 -32.56 -6.42 -8.65
C GLN A 26 -31.48 -6.53 -7.57
N ILE A 27 -31.17 -5.44 -6.86
CA ILE A 27 -30.19 -5.47 -5.77
C ILE A 27 -30.74 -6.36 -4.64
N GLY A 28 -29.99 -7.39 -4.28
CA GLY A 28 -30.33 -8.34 -3.21
C GLY A 28 -30.93 -9.66 -3.69
N THR A 29 -31.19 -9.84 -4.99
CA THR A 29 -31.65 -11.13 -5.52
C THR A 29 -30.49 -12.06 -5.90
N PRO A 30 -30.66 -13.39 -5.83
CA PRO A 30 -29.64 -14.33 -6.30
C PRO A 30 -29.35 -14.11 -7.80
N GLY A 31 -28.08 -13.79 -8.13
CA GLY A 31 -27.65 -13.49 -9.50
C GLY A 31 -27.97 -12.09 -10.00
N GLY A 32 -28.64 -11.24 -9.21
CA GLY A 32 -28.95 -9.85 -9.54
C GLY A 32 -28.01 -8.83 -8.89
N GLY A 33 -28.17 -7.56 -9.28
CA GLY A 33 -27.41 -6.45 -8.71
C GLY A 33 -26.04 -6.23 -9.38
N PHE A 34 -25.01 -5.98 -8.57
CA PHE A 34 -23.65 -5.72 -9.04
C PHE A 34 -22.59 -6.31 -8.10
N GLY A 35 -21.36 -6.46 -8.59
CA GLY A 35 -20.22 -6.86 -7.77
C GLY A 35 -18.91 -6.22 -8.22
N PHE A 36 -18.14 -5.70 -7.26
CA PHE A 36 -16.89 -5.00 -7.54
C PHE A 36 -15.63 -5.82 -7.33
N SER A 37 -15.72 -7.07 -6.85
CA SER A 37 -14.54 -7.86 -6.49
C SER A 37 -14.47 -9.28 -7.06
N TYR A 38 -15.42 -9.72 -7.90
CA TYR A 38 -15.36 -11.07 -8.50
C TYR A 38 -14.08 -11.36 -9.32
N HIS A 39 -13.41 -10.31 -9.78
CA HIS A 39 -12.18 -10.38 -10.56
C HIS A 39 -10.90 -10.34 -9.72
N TYR A 40 -11.00 -10.10 -8.41
CA TYR A 40 -9.86 -9.92 -7.50
C TYR A 40 -9.86 -11.01 -6.43
N SER A 41 -8.69 -11.61 -6.20
CA SER A 41 -8.42 -12.61 -5.16
C SER A 41 -9.51 -13.69 -4.93
N ASN A 42 -10.18 -14.14 -6.00
CA ASN A 42 -11.30 -15.10 -5.94
C ASN A 42 -12.54 -14.59 -5.15
N GLY A 43 -12.88 -13.31 -5.26
CA GLY A 43 -14.11 -12.78 -4.69
C GLY A 43 -15.34 -13.60 -5.12
N GLY A 44 -16.20 -13.94 -4.17
CA GLY A 44 -17.33 -14.87 -4.37
C GLY A 44 -17.06 -16.30 -3.92
N ASN A 45 -15.81 -16.64 -3.57
CA ASN A 45 -15.50 -17.92 -2.93
C ASN A 45 -16.06 -17.96 -1.49
N PRO A 46 -16.86 -18.97 -1.11
CA PRO A 46 -17.45 -19.06 0.23
C PRO A 46 -16.40 -19.05 1.36
N THR A 47 -16.60 -18.16 2.34
CA THR A 47 -15.74 -18.04 3.52
C THR A 47 -15.93 -19.22 4.46
N ARG A 48 -14.82 -19.82 4.89
CA ARG A 48 -14.81 -20.87 5.92
C ARG A 48 -14.73 -20.27 7.32
N VAL A 49 -15.27 -20.98 8.30
CA VAL A 49 -15.04 -20.68 9.71
C VAL A 49 -13.66 -21.25 10.08
N GLY A 50 -12.67 -20.36 10.25
CA GLY A 50 -11.28 -20.73 10.52
C GLY A 50 -10.58 -19.70 11.40
N GLY A 51 -9.39 -20.05 11.89
CA GLY A 51 -8.56 -19.12 12.65
C GLY A 51 -8.10 -17.95 11.77
N VAL A 52 -8.12 -16.74 12.32
CA VAL A 52 -7.57 -15.54 11.69
C VAL A 52 -6.22 -15.28 12.32
N LEU A 53 -5.17 -15.19 11.50
CA LEU A 53 -3.86 -14.79 11.97
C LEU A 53 -3.87 -13.28 12.25
N PRO A 54 -3.47 -12.84 13.45
CA PRO A 54 -3.27 -11.42 13.70
C PRO A 54 -2.01 -10.94 12.96
N GLU A 55 -2.04 -9.67 12.55
CA GLU A 55 -0.89 -8.99 11.99
C GLU A 55 0.04 -8.48 13.10
N MET A 56 1.33 -8.30 12.79
CA MET A 56 2.23 -7.60 13.69
C MET A 56 1.79 -6.13 13.78
N SER A 57 1.60 -5.63 14.99
CA SER A 57 1.17 -4.26 15.19
C SER A 57 2.35 -3.30 15.04
N ALA A 58 2.13 -2.18 14.34
CA ALA A 58 3.04 -1.03 14.37
C ALA A 58 2.96 -0.25 15.70
N ALA A 59 2.07 -0.65 16.61
CA ALA A 59 1.97 -0.09 17.96
C ALA A 59 3.20 -0.45 18.80
N ILE A 60 3.92 0.57 19.29
CA ILE A 60 5.03 0.37 20.23
C ILE A 60 4.44 0.37 21.65
N ALA A 61 4.71 -0.70 22.42
CA ALA A 61 4.23 -0.86 23.80
C ALA A 61 2.70 -0.78 24.00
N GLY A 62 1.91 -1.18 23.00
CA GLY A 62 0.44 -1.22 23.10
C GLY A 62 -0.24 0.15 22.93
N GLN A 63 0.53 1.21 22.76
CA GLN A 63 0.05 2.45 22.17
C GLN A 63 0.29 2.32 20.67
N ALA A 64 -0.75 2.52 19.85
CA ALA A 64 -0.55 2.78 18.42
C ALA A 64 0.62 3.77 18.31
N SER A 65 1.57 3.58 17.38
CA SER A 65 2.66 4.55 17.24
C SER A 65 1.98 5.91 17.14
N GLU A 66 2.03 6.69 18.23
CA GLU A 66 1.39 7.99 18.23
C GLU A 66 2.21 8.71 17.19
N ALA A 67 1.57 8.93 16.04
CA ALA A 67 2.03 9.89 15.06
C ALA A 67 2.48 11.09 15.87
N ALA A 68 3.72 11.55 15.67
CA ALA A 68 4.27 12.67 16.41
C ALA A 68 3.20 13.78 16.46
N ASP A 69 2.56 13.92 17.62
CA ASP A 69 1.36 14.73 17.81
C ASP A 69 1.81 16.17 18.10
N ASP A 70 2.51 16.75 17.12
CA ASP A 70 2.97 18.15 17.16
C ASP A 70 2.00 19.11 16.45
N GLY A 71 0.82 18.60 16.03
CA GLY A 71 -0.13 19.33 15.18
C GLY A 71 0.16 19.21 13.68
N GLY A 72 1.14 18.38 13.28
CA GLY A 72 1.43 18.00 11.91
C GLY A 72 0.38 17.07 11.28
N MET A 73 0.21 17.19 9.97
CA MET A 73 -0.66 16.33 9.19
C MET A 73 -0.21 14.87 9.25
N THR A 74 -1.07 13.97 9.68
CA THR A 74 -0.72 12.56 9.98
C THR A 74 -0.64 11.65 8.75
N ALA A 75 -1.24 12.04 7.61
CA ALA A 75 -1.22 11.24 6.39
C ALA A 75 -1.56 12.06 5.15
N ILE A 76 -0.80 11.94 4.07
CA ILE A 76 -1.14 12.47 2.74
C ILE A 76 -1.93 11.44 1.92
N PRO A 77 -2.85 11.84 1.00
CA PRO A 77 -3.39 10.91 0.03
C PRO A 77 -2.25 10.29 -0.79
N VAL A 78 -2.19 8.96 -0.88
CA VAL A 78 -1.01 8.20 -1.36
C VAL A 78 -0.42 8.70 -2.69
N ALA A 79 -1.27 9.09 -3.65
CA ALA A 79 -0.82 9.56 -4.96
C ALA A 79 -0.30 11.01 -4.98
N ARG A 80 -0.30 11.72 -3.84
CA ARG A 80 0.13 13.13 -3.73
C ARG A 80 1.59 13.29 -3.29
N ILE A 81 2.38 12.20 -3.20
CA ILE A 81 3.76 12.25 -2.71
C ILE A 81 4.64 13.25 -3.49
N VAL A 82 4.58 13.27 -4.83
CA VAL A 82 5.34 14.22 -5.65
C VAL A 82 4.89 15.66 -5.39
N ASP A 83 3.58 15.90 -5.28
CA ASP A 83 3.05 17.24 -5.00
C ASP A 83 3.49 17.73 -3.60
N ALA A 84 3.52 16.84 -2.61
CA ALA A 84 3.96 17.12 -1.25
C ALA A 84 5.45 17.45 -1.17
N LEU A 85 6.29 16.65 -1.84
CA LEU A 85 7.72 16.92 -1.97
C LEU A 85 7.97 18.25 -2.68
N GLU A 86 7.13 18.58 -3.67
CA GLU A 86 7.32 19.80 -4.45
C GLU A 86 6.90 21.08 -3.74
N ASN A 87 5.89 21.01 -2.87
CA ASN A 87 5.20 22.17 -2.32
C ASN A 87 5.00 22.07 -0.79
N PRO A 88 6.07 21.97 0.02
CA PRO A 88 5.94 21.95 1.48
C PRO A 88 5.25 23.24 1.97
N GLY A 89 4.25 23.11 2.86
CA GLY A 89 3.41 24.22 3.33
C GLY A 89 2.29 24.63 2.36
N GLY A 90 2.21 24.03 1.17
CA GLY A 90 1.12 24.26 0.22
C GLY A 90 -0.21 23.67 0.71
N LYS A 91 -1.31 24.40 0.48
CA LYS A 91 -2.66 23.95 0.84
C LYS A 91 -3.28 23.09 -0.26
N TYR A 92 -4.08 22.10 0.12
CA TYR A 92 -4.82 21.27 -0.82
C TYR A 92 -6.14 20.77 -0.21
N GLN A 93 -7.11 20.44 -1.08
CA GLN A 93 -8.41 19.91 -0.67
C GLN A 93 -8.45 18.40 -0.80
N HIS A 94 -8.99 17.72 0.20
CA HIS A 94 -9.25 16.29 0.15
C HIS A 94 -10.51 15.92 0.92
N ASN A 95 -11.47 15.32 0.21
CA ASN A 95 -12.74 14.84 0.77
C ASN A 95 -13.46 15.88 1.67
N GLY A 96 -13.55 17.11 1.18
CA GLY A 96 -14.21 18.23 1.89
C GLY A 96 -13.39 18.92 2.97
N LYS A 97 -12.11 18.55 3.16
CA LYS A 97 -11.21 19.17 4.15
C LYS A 97 -10.02 19.85 3.49
N GLU A 98 -9.66 21.03 3.98
CA GLU A 98 -8.41 21.70 3.62
C GLU A 98 -7.28 21.15 4.50
N GLN A 99 -6.17 20.83 3.86
CA GLN A 99 -4.98 20.27 4.49
C GLN A 99 -3.73 20.94 3.92
N THR A 100 -2.60 20.74 4.58
CA THR A 100 -1.32 21.39 4.23
C THR A 100 -0.24 20.35 4.06
N TYR A 101 0.50 20.39 2.95
CA TYR A 101 1.58 19.44 2.72
C TYR A 101 2.69 19.55 3.77
N PRO A 102 3.16 18.42 4.34
CA PRO A 102 4.28 18.41 5.27
C PRO A 102 5.60 18.69 4.55
N ASN A 103 6.59 19.14 5.31
CA ASN A 103 7.97 19.28 4.83
C ASN A 103 8.73 17.96 5.03
N ILE A 104 8.63 17.05 4.07
CA ILE A 104 9.24 15.71 4.15
C ILE A 104 10.75 15.82 3.96
N LYS A 105 11.51 15.46 4.99
CA LYS A 105 12.99 15.50 4.98
C LYS A 105 13.65 14.15 4.82
N MET A 106 13.00 13.08 5.22
CA MET A 106 13.51 11.72 5.11
C MET A 106 12.43 10.78 4.58
N ILE A 107 12.83 9.84 3.74
CA ILE A 107 11.98 8.73 3.28
C ILE A 107 12.68 7.41 3.60
N TRP A 108 11.99 6.53 4.31
CA TRP A 108 12.34 5.12 4.40
C TRP A 108 11.36 4.33 3.56
N TRP A 109 11.85 3.51 2.64
CA TRP A 109 11.03 2.69 1.77
C TRP A 109 11.37 1.20 1.87
N ALA A 110 10.37 0.36 2.10
CA ALA A 110 10.51 -1.10 2.15
C ALA A 110 9.45 -1.77 1.28
N GLY A 111 9.86 -2.72 0.43
CA GLY A 111 8.94 -3.62 -0.29
C GLY A 111 8.05 -2.99 -1.38
N GLY A 112 8.43 -1.86 -1.98
CA GLY A 112 7.62 -1.22 -3.04
C GLY A 112 8.41 -0.57 -4.17
N GLY A 113 7.76 -0.38 -5.32
CA GLY A 113 8.38 0.12 -6.56
C GLY A 113 7.94 1.53 -6.96
N ASN A 114 8.52 2.57 -6.34
CA ASN A 114 8.10 3.96 -6.54
C ASN A 114 8.23 4.43 -7.99
N PHE A 115 9.31 4.01 -8.63
CA PHE A 115 9.62 4.33 -10.02
C PHE A 115 8.86 3.46 -11.03
N THR A 116 8.02 2.52 -10.58
CA THR A 116 7.15 1.73 -11.47
C THR A 116 5.67 2.05 -11.29
N HIS A 117 5.22 2.38 -10.07
CA HIS A 117 3.78 2.60 -9.81
C HIS A 117 3.33 4.06 -9.89
N HIS A 118 4.24 5.03 -9.82
CA HIS A 118 3.92 6.46 -9.81
C HIS A 118 4.00 7.03 -11.23
N GLN A 119 3.18 8.04 -11.51
CA GLN A 119 3.08 8.63 -12.84
C GLN A 119 4.21 9.64 -13.08
N ASP A 120 4.49 9.93 -14.34
CA ASP A 120 5.54 10.89 -14.77
C ASP A 120 6.88 10.67 -14.06
N THR A 121 7.60 9.63 -14.51
CA THR A 121 8.88 9.24 -13.93
C THR A 121 9.91 10.36 -13.92
N ASN A 122 9.91 11.25 -14.94
CA ASN A 122 10.87 12.36 -15.00
C ASN A 122 10.61 13.42 -13.93
N ARG A 123 9.32 13.74 -13.67
CA ARG A 123 8.95 14.61 -12.56
C ARG A 123 9.23 13.94 -11.21
N LEU A 124 8.91 12.65 -11.08
CA LEU A 124 9.21 11.88 -9.87
C LEU A 124 10.71 11.95 -9.55
N ILE A 125 11.60 11.65 -10.50
CA ILE A 125 13.05 11.69 -10.30
C ILE A 125 13.48 13.04 -9.70
N LYS A 126 12.98 14.16 -10.24
CA LYS A 126 13.30 15.50 -9.73
C LYS A 126 12.78 15.74 -8.32
N ALA A 127 11.54 15.37 -8.03
CA ALA A 127 10.95 15.50 -6.70
C ALA A 127 11.65 14.61 -5.66
N TRP A 128 12.09 13.42 -6.08
CA TRP A 128 12.81 12.45 -5.26
C TRP A 128 14.20 12.94 -4.82
N GLN A 129 14.73 14.03 -5.40
CA GLN A 129 15.98 14.66 -4.94
C GLN A 129 15.76 15.70 -3.82
N LYS A 130 14.51 15.95 -3.39
CA LYS A 130 14.18 17.00 -2.40
C LYS A 130 14.37 16.58 -0.95
N PRO A 131 14.06 15.33 -0.53
CA PRO A 131 14.42 14.84 0.80
C PRO A 131 15.93 14.90 1.00
N GLU A 132 16.36 15.08 2.26
CA GLU A 132 17.77 15.10 2.65
C GLU A 132 18.34 13.68 2.78
N MET A 133 17.48 12.67 2.96
CA MET A 133 17.90 11.27 3.06
C MET A 133 16.81 10.32 2.57
N ILE A 134 17.24 9.32 1.80
CA ILE A 134 16.40 8.24 1.30
C ILE A 134 17.06 6.90 1.59
N VAL A 135 16.39 6.11 2.43
CA VAL A 135 16.79 4.75 2.79
C VAL A 135 15.85 3.77 2.09
N VAL A 136 16.41 2.76 1.42
CA VAL A 136 15.63 1.70 0.76
C VAL A 136 16.04 0.34 1.31
N SER A 137 15.09 -0.37 1.90
CA SER A 137 15.21 -1.77 2.32
C SER A 137 14.66 -2.67 1.22
N GLU A 138 15.53 -3.45 0.56
CA GLU A 138 15.17 -4.18 -0.66
C GLU A 138 16.06 -5.41 -0.88
N CYS A 139 15.47 -6.43 -1.52
CA CYS A 139 16.16 -7.69 -1.86
C CYS A 139 16.87 -7.66 -3.22
N TYR A 140 16.56 -6.67 -4.07
CA TYR A 140 17.11 -6.49 -5.41
C TYR A 140 17.56 -5.05 -5.72
N TRP A 141 18.44 -4.89 -6.72
CA TRP A 141 18.83 -3.58 -7.26
C TRP A 141 17.73 -2.94 -8.14
N THR A 142 16.59 -2.60 -7.55
CA THR A 142 15.45 -1.97 -8.21
C THR A 142 15.73 -0.51 -8.60
N ALA A 143 14.85 0.09 -9.41
CA ALA A 143 14.95 1.51 -9.72
C ALA A 143 14.85 2.40 -8.47
N ALA A 144 14.10 2.00 -7.44
CA ALA A 144 14.04 2.73 -6.17
C ALA A 144 15.38 2.65 -5.42
N ALA A 145 15.97 1.46 -5.32
CA ALA A 145 17.29 1.28 -4.69
C ALA A 145 18.40 2.09 -5.40
N LYS A 146 18.33 2.23 -6.74
CA LYS A 146 19.28 3.04 -7.52
C LYS A 146 19.18 4.55 -7.27
N HIS A 147 18.09 5.02 -6.68
CA HIS A 147 17.86 6.44 -6.35
C HIS A 147 17.82 6.66 -4.83
N ALA A 148 18.39 5.74 -4.05
CA ALA A 148 18.52 5.85 -2.60
C ALA A 148 19.92 6.36 -2.22
N ASP A 149 20.02 7.01 -1.06
CA ASP A 149 21.30 7.35 -0.44
C ASP A 149 21.90 6.14 0.28
N ILE A 150 21.04 5.34 0.91
CA ILE A 150 21.40 4.12 1.63
C ILE A 150 20.51 2.97 1.15
N VAL A 151 21.14 1.84 0.83
CA VAL A 151 20.44 0.60 0.49
C VAL A 151 20.75 -0.45 1.56
N LEU A 152 19.71 -1.00 2.17
CA LEU A 152 19.80 -2.07 3.16
C LEU A 152 19.38 -3.39 2.51
N PRO A 153 20.27 -4.40 2.42
CA PRO A 153 19.96 -5.67 1.77
C PRO A 153 19.04 -6.53 2.66
N ILE A 154 17.87 -6.88 2.13
CA ILE A 154 16.85 -7.64 2.86
C ILE A 154 16.66 -9.05 2.29
N THR A 155 16.35 -10.02 3.15
CA THR A 155 16.01 -11.39 2.73
C THR A 155 14.71 -11.48 1.93
N THR A 156 14.59 -12.48 1.07
CA THR A 156 13.32 -12.90 0.49
C THR A 156 12.52 -13.77 1.48
N SER A 157 11.25 -14.03 1.18
CA SER A 157 10.42 -14.94 1.99
C SER A 157 10.96 -16.38 2.04
N PHE A 158 11.81 -16.80 1.10
CA PHE A 158 12.40 -18.15 1.08
C PHE A 158 13.58 -18.31 2.05
N GLU A 159 14.11 -17.21 2.58
CA GLU A 159 15.27 -17.17 3.46
C GLU A 159 14.90 -17.05 4.94
N ARG A 160 13.61 -17.05 5.26
CA ARG A 160 13.08 -16.91 6.62
C ARG A 160 11.85 -17.77 6.89
N ASN A 161 11.50 -17.89 8.17
CA ASN A 161 10.25 -18.55 8.59
C ASN A 161 9.16 -17.50 8.81
N ASP A 162 7.94 -17.83 8.39
CA ASP A 162 6.75 -16.99 8.60
C ASP A 162 5.48 -17.85 8.67
N LEU A 163 4.32 -17.20 8.86
CA LEU A 163 3.02 -17.83 8.93
C LEU A 163 1.99 -16.95 8.20
N THR A 164 1.28 -17.52 7.22
CA THR A 164 0.30 -16.76 6.44
C THR A 164 -1.04 -17.48 6.30
N MET A 165 -2.07 -16.74 5.89
CA MET A 165 -3.37 -17.29 5.52
C MET A 165 -3.47 -17.39 3.99
N THR A 166 -4.16 -18.42 3.49
CA THR A 166 -4.45 -18.55 2.05
C THR A 166 -5.94 -18.37 1.77
N GLY A 167 -6.23 -17.63 0.71
CA GLY A 167 -7.59 -17.35 0.24
C GLY A 167 -8.14 -16.11 0.89
N ASP A 168 -7.88 -14.95 0.28
CA ASP A 168 -8.17 -13.61 0.79
C ASP A 168 -9.64 -13.42 1.24
N TYR A 169 -10.58 -14.09 0.55
CA TYR A 169 -12.00 -14.11 0.92
C TYR A 169 -12.45 -15.39 1.62
N SER A 170 -11.74 -16.49 1.37
CA SER A 170 -12.24 -17.82 1.71
C SER A 170 -11.71 -18.35 3.05
N ASN A 171 -10.63 -17.76 3.59
CA ASN A 171 -9.95 -18.22 4.82
C ASN A 171 -9.68 -19.74 4.78
N GLN A 172 -9.16 -20.22 3.65
CA GLN A 172 -9.11 -21.66 3.38
C GLN A 172 -8.14 -22.41 4.28
N HIS A 173 -6.94 -21.85 4.49
CA HIS A 173 -5.87 -22.50 5.24
C HIS A 173 -5.00 -21.48 5.97
N ILE A 174 -4.34 -21.96 7.01
CA ILE A 174 -3.17 -21.34 7.63
C ILE A 174 -1.96 -22.13 7.16
N VAL A 175 -0.94 -21.44 6.64
CA VAL A 175 0.22 -22.06 5.99
C VAL A 175 1.50 -21.60 6.68
N PRO A 176 2.26 -22.53 7.31
CA PRO A 176 3.60 -22.24 7.77
C PRO A 176 4.54 -22.09 6.57
N MET A 177 5.16 -20.92 6.44
CA MET A 177 6.15 -20.62 5.42
C MET A 177 7.53 -20.95 6.00
N LYS A 178 8.01 -22.18 5.78
CA LYS A 178 9.32 -22.59 6.29
C LYS A 178 10.44 -22.01 5.43
N GLN A 179 11.53 -21.64 6.09
CA GLN A 179 12.77 -21.26 5.45
C GLN A 179 13.26 -22.38 4.52
N ALA A 180 13.50 -22.05 3.25
CA ALA A 180 13.97 -22.98 2.23
C ALA A 180 15.50 -22.95 2.08
N VAL A 181 16.12 -21.78 2.23
CA VAL A 181 17.58 -21.58 2.14
C VAL A 181 18.06 -20.61 3.22
N ALA A 182 19.36 -20.63 3.55
CA ALA A 182 19.95 -19.65 4.47
C ALA A 182 19.93 -18.23 3.86
N PRO A 183 19.89 -17.14 4.67
CA PRO A 183 20.10 -15.78 4.16
C PRO A 183 21.39 -15.68 3.35
N GLN A 184 21.30 -15.05 2.18
CA GLN A 184 22.43 -14.94 1.26
C GLN A 184 23.26 -13.68 1.53
N PHE A 185 24.58 -13.81 1.42
CA PHE A 185 25.54 -12.70 1.59
C PHE A 185 25.39 -11.98 2.94
N GLU A 186 25.18 -10.66 2.92
CA GLU A 186 24.99 -9.82 4.10
C GLU A 186 23.51 -9.46 4.33
N ALA A 187 22.58 -10.07 3.59
CA ALA A 187 21.16 -9.79 3.71
C ALA A 187 20.61 -10.23 5.07
N ARG A 188 19.69 -9.42 5.63
CA ARG A 188 19.03 -9.67 6.93
C ARG A 188 17.51 -9.60 6.78
N ASN A 189 16.77 -10.19 7.72
CA ASN A 189 15.32 -10.07 7.70
C ASN A 189 14.92 -8.63 8.02
N ASP A 190 13.80 -8.16 7.47
CA ASP A 190 13.23 -6.85 7.82
C ASP A 190 13.08 -6.66 9.34
N PHE A 191 12.76 -7.73 10.08
CA PHE A 191 12.61 -7.69 11.54
C PHE A 191 13.94 -7.49 12.30
N ASP A 192 15.07 -7.90 11.72
CA ASP A 192 16.38 -7.81 12.36
C ASP A 192 17.09 -6.47 12.09
N VAL A 193 16.60 -5.71 11.10
CA VAL A 193 17.14 -4.42 10.64
C VAL A 193 16.41 -3.27 11.31
#